data_AF-A0A7C0USH7-F1
#
_entry.id   AF-A0A7C0USH7-F1
#
_cell.length_a   1.000
_cell.length_b   1.000
_cell.length_c   1.000
_cell.angle_alpha   90.00
_cell.angle_beta   90.00
_cell.angle_gamma   90.00
#
_symmetry.space_group_name_H-M   'P 1'
#
loop_
_entity.id
_entity.type
_entity.pdbx_description
1 polymer ?
#
loop_
_entity_poly.entity_id
_entity_poly.type
_entity_poly.pdbx_seq_one_letter_code
_entity_poly.pdbx_strand_id
1 'polypeptide(L)'
;MNKERVILNGFLIDVEVPSEERMAIRIDITHTPTHLTWISEVQDLLATIDQEYREKYSKRKSGRGRSVRVRYTKTAEGTQMKIAEFHPYPSFFINKLKELRKQIYELLNTYCLILSEQRVGRMIRKVYFLPMSLVPQLMNEIDQRNKKLAELNQLIQEYEQTDFFMEVHRLLKKIGVERTIHVEIPPVRVAPVPLSLSRRFFEEYLEEEAKKALKEIDEKKKHGLELLHQELERRRKEMIEAINQNLKQKFVEFVQAAEQAVAQFLASGKSRKRISKKFEKLVQLAENVGAKEPFNALQEVFVALENQDVEAVASAVENLTNSLNVPVTDDPVENLKAVSNVLKKKSLLLLTID
;
A
#
# COMPACT_ATOMS: atom_id res chain seq x y z
N MET A 1 29.07 -6.68 -11.24
CA MET A 1 27.68 -6.68 -11.74
C MET A 1 27.41 -5.37 -12.45
N ASN A 2 27.24 -5.40 -13.77
CA ASN A 2 26.81 -4.23 -14.56
C ASN A 2 25.42 -3.82 -14.07
N LYS A 3 25.31 -2.70 -13.36
CA LYS A 3 24.01 -2.07 -13.09
C LYS A 3 23.48 -1.55 -14.43
N GLU A 4 22.38 -2.12 -14.90
CA GLU A 4 21.67 -1.61 -16.08
C GLU A 4 21.42 -0.11 -15.92
N ARG A 5 21.86 0.63 -16.94
CA ARG A 5 21.79 2.08 -17.02
C ARG A 5 20.33 2.48 -17.31
N VAL A 6 19.63 3.06 -16.34
CA VAL A 6 18.30 3.63 -16.59
C VAL A 6 18.48 5.02 -17.18
N ILE A 7 18.31 5.13 -18.50
CA ILE A 7 18.23 6.41 -19.20
C ILE A 7 16.82 6.96 -18.96
N LEU A 8 16.69 7.98 -18.11
CA LEU A 8 15.43 8.69 -17.92
C LEU A 8 15.22 9.67 -19.08
N ASN A 9 14.43 9.24 -20.07
CA ASN A 9 13.96 10.10 -21.16
C ASN A 9 12.56 10.62 -20.84
N GLY A 10 12.43 11.93 -20.68
CA GLY A 10 11.15 12.57 -20.38
C GLY A 10 11.23 14.08 -20.27
N PHE A 11 10.16 14.67 -19.74
CA PHE A 11 9.97 16.11 -19.66
C PHE A 11 9.68 16.51 -18.22
N LEU A 12 10.27 17.60 -17.75
CA LEU A 12 9.68 18.32 -16.62
C LEU A 12 8.45 19.05 -17.11
N ILE A 13 7.38 19.02 -16.34
CA ILE A 13 6.16 19.72 -16.72
C ILE A 13 5.92 20.89 -15.78
N ASP A 14 5.77 22.06 -16.38
CA ASP A 14 5.06 23.17 -15.77
C ASP A 14 3.60 23.18 -16.24
N VAL A 15 2.66 23.20 -15.30
CA VAL A 15 1.22 23.17 -15.61
C VAL A 15 0.53 24.37 -15.02
N GLU A 16 -0.10 25.15 -15.89
CA GLU A 16 -0.99 26.23 -15.50
C GLU A 16 -2.45 25.75 -15.56
N VAL A 17 -3.09 25.68 -14.40
CA VAL A 17 -4.49 25.27 -14.27
C VAL A 17 -5.33 26.47 -13.79
N PRO A 18 -6.38 26.89 -14.53
CA PRO A 18 -7.22 28.01 -14.13
C PRO A 18 -7.96 27.73 -12.81
N SER A 19 -8.16 28.79 -12.03
CA SER A 19 -8.89 28.75 -10.76
C SER A 19 -10.18 29.57 -10.84
N GLU A 20 -11.15 29.16 -10.04
CA GLU A 20 -12.40 29.85 -9.78
C GLU A 20 -12.26 31.27 -9.26
N GLU A 21 -11.10 31.64 -8.69
CA GLU A 21 -10.81 33.01 -8.26
C GLU A 21 -10.95 34.02 -9.42
N ARG A 22 -10.78 33.57 -10.67
CA ARG A 22 -11.02 34.40 -11.87
C ARG A 22 -12.48 34.83 -12.02
N MET A 23 -13.42 34.05 -11.46
CA MET A 23 -14.85 34.34 -11.42
C MET A 23 -15.24 35.13 -10.15
N ALA A 24 -14.32 35.41 -9.24
CA ALA A 24 -14.60 36.19 -8.04
C ALA A 24 -14.47 37.68 -8.34
N ILE A 25 -15.38 38.48 -7.77
CA ILE A 25 -15.28 39.94 -7.78
C ILE A 25 -14.97 40.44 -6.38
N ARG A 26 -14.10 41.44 -6.30
CA ARG A 26 -13.70 42.13 -5.06
C ARG A 26 -13.98 43.60 -5.19
N ILE A 27 -14.78 44.12 -4.27
CA ILE A 27 -15.33 45.47 -4.34
C ILE A 27 -15.14 46.16 -3.00
N ASP A 28 -14.68 47.40 -3.05
CA ASP A 28 -14.66 48.28 -1.88
C ASP A 28 -16.06 48.83 -1.63
N ILE A 29 -16.60 48.56 -0.44
CA ILE A 29 -17.91 49.02 0.04
C ILE A 29 -17.79 49.93 1.27
N THR A 30 -16.59 50.49 1.51
CA THR A 30 -16.28 51.31 2.68
C THR A 30 -17.22 52.50 2.82
N HIS A 31 -17.52 53.17 1.70
CA HIS A 31 -18.36 54.37 1.64
C HIS A 31 -19.85 54.09 1.45
N THR A 32 -20.29 52.83 1.54
CA THR A 32 -21.69 52.45 1.35
C THR A 32 -22.38 52.32 2.71
N PRO A 33 -23.15 53.33 3.17
CA PRO A 33 -23.81 53.28 4.48
C PRO A 33 -24.80 52.10 4.59
N THR A 34 -25.52 51.80 3.50
CA THR A 34 -26.50 50.71 3.38
C THR A 34 -25.90 49.37 2.94
N HIS A 35 -24.59 49.16 3.14
CA HIS A 35 -23.89 47.96 2.68
C HIS A 35 -24.51 46.63 3.15
N LEU A 36 -25.11 46.56 4.34
CA LEU A 36 -25.77 45.33 4.82
C LEU A 36 -27.00 44.97 3.99
N THR A 37 -27.83 45.96 3.65
CA THR A 37 -29.00 45.77 2.78
C THR A 37 -28.56 45.34 1.39
N TRP A 38 -27.53 46.00 0.85
CA TRP A 38 -26.96 45.62 -0.44
C TRP A 38 -26.40 44.19 -0.42
N ILE A 39 -25.72 43.77 0.66
CA ILE A 39 -25.24 42.39 0.82
C ILE A 39 -26.41 41.40 0.79
N SER A 40 -27.52 41.70 1.46
CA SER A 40 -28.72 40.85 1.45
C SER A 40 -29.29 40.74 0.04
N GLU A 41 -29.47 41.87 -0.66
CA GLU A 41 -29.98 41.89 -2.04
C GLU A 41 -29.10 41.04 -2.98
N VAL A 42 -27.77 41.14 -2.84
CA VAL A 42 -26.84 40.32 -3.61
C VAL A 42 -26.97 38.84 -3.25
N GLN A 43 -27.08 38.50 -1.96
CA GLN A 43 -27.24 37.10 -1.53
C GLN A 43 -28.54 36.48 -2.05
N ASP A 44 -29.64 37.24 -2.00
CA ASP A 44 -30.96 36.83 -2.50
C ASP A 44 -30.90 36.59 -4.01
N LEU A 45 -30.34 37.54 -4.77
CA LEU A 45 -30.15 37.39 -6.21
C LEU A 45 -29.30 36.16 -6.56
N LEU A 46 -28.17 35.98 -5.88
CA LEU A 46 -27.28 34.84 -6.11
C LEU A 46 -27.95 33.51 -5.74
N ALA A 47 -28.85 33.50 -4.76
CA ALA A 47 -29.63 32.33 -4.40
C ALA A 47 -30.68 31.99 -5.47
N THR A 48 -31.36 32.99 -6.02
CA THR A 48 -32.30 32.82 -7.14
C THR A 48 -31.60 32.27 -8.38
N ILE A 49 -30.45 32.85 -8.76
CA ILE A 49 -29.64 32.37 -9.88
C ILE A 49 -29.25 30.89 -9.68
N ASP A 50 -28.78 30.54 -8.48
CA ASP A 50 -28.38 29.17 -8.17
C ASP A 50 -29.57 28.20 -8.15
N GLN A 51 -30.76 28.64 -7.79
CA GLN A 51 -31.97 27.82 -7.85
C GLN A 51 -32.33 27.48 -9.29
N GLU A 52 -32.39 28.48 -10.16
CA GLU A 52 -32.76 28.27 -11.58
C GLU A 52 -31.75 27.38 -12.30
N TYR A 53 -30.45 27.66 -12.14
CA TYR A 53 -29.41 26.84 -12.77
C TYR A 53 -29.37 25.42 -12.20
N ARG A 54 -29.80 25.22 -10.94
CA ARG A 54 -29.93 23.90 -10.37
C ARG A 54 -31.11 23.15 -11.00
N GLU A 55 -32.26 23.79 -11.14
CA GLU A 55 -33.43 23.18 -11.80
C GLU A 55 -33.12 22.82 -13.27
N LYS A 56 -32.39 23.68 -13.98
CA LYS A 56 -32.01 23.49 -15.39
C LYS A 56 -30.94 22.39 -15.59
N TYR A 57 -29.94 22.31 -14.71
CA TYR A 57 -28.75 21.47 -14.95
C TYR A 57 -28.43 20.42 -13.88
N SER A 58 -29.07 20.44 -12.70
CA SER A 58 -28.72 19.59 -11.55
C SER A 58 -29.92 18.86 -10.92
N LYS A 59 -29.83 17.53 -10.80
CA LYS A 59 -30.89 16.69 -10.19
C LYS A 59 -30.98 16.77 -8.65
N ARG A 60 -30.21 17.62 -7.97
CA ARG A 60 -30.18 17.70 -6.49
C ARG A 60 -31.09 18.82 -5.99
N LYS A 61 -31.96 18.52 -5.01
CA LYS A 61 -32.97 19.46 -4.48
C LYS A 61 -32.48 20.41 -3.37
N SER A 62 -31.43 20.07 -2.61
CA SER A 62 -30.90 20.96 -1.57
C SER A 62 -29.50 21.45 -1.92
N GLY A 63 -29.32 22.77 -1.88
CA GLY A 63 -28.03 23.42 -1.97
C GLY A 63 -27.81 24.30 -0.77
N ARG A 64 -26.55 24.45 -0.36
CA ARG A 64 -26.15 25.37 0.70
C ARG A 64 -26.32 26.81 0.18
N GLY A 65 -26.78 27.73 1.05
CA GLY A 65 -26.94 29.14 0.68
C GLY A 65 -25.64 29.78 0.19
N ARG A 66 -25.76 30.81 -0.64
CA ARG A 66 -24.65 31.63 -1.12
C ARG A 66 -24.26 32.64 -0.04
N SER A 67 -22.97 32.91 0.11
CA SER A 67 -22.49 33.93 1.01
C SER A 67 -21.63 34.95 0.28
N VAL A 68 -21.85 36.21 0.62
CA VAL A 68 -20.95 37.31 0.27
C VAL A 68 -19.98 37.47 1.44
N ARG A 69 -18.69 37.30 1.18
CA ARG A 69 -17.66 37.43 2.21
C ARG A 69 -17.26 38.89 2.33
N VAL A 70 -17.38 39.47 3.51
CA VAL A 70 -16.87 40.82 3.77
C VAL A 70 -15.64 40.73 4.66
N ARG A 71 -14.54 41.32 4.20
CA ARG A 71 -13.32 41.49 4.97
C ARG A 71 -13.22 42.92 5.47
N TYR A 72 -13.05 43.06 6.77
CA TYR A 72 -12.79 44.34 7.43
C TYR A 72 -11.30 44.45 7.71
N THR A 73 -10.65 45.50 7.24
CA THR A 73 -9.22 45.73 7.43
C THR A 73 -8.99 47.16 7.87
N LYS A 74 -8.28 47.36 8.99
CA LYS A 74 -7.87 48.70 9.42
C LYS A 74 -6.63 49.11 8.64
N THR A 75 -6.71 50.26 8.00
CA THR A 75 -5.56 50.91 7.36
C THR A 75 -4.66 51.55 8.41
N ALA A 76 -3.42 51.89 8.04
CA ALA A 76 -2.48 52.58 8.93
C ALA A 76 -3.01 53.94 9.43
N GLU A 77 -3.92 54.54 8.68
CA GLU A 77 -4.60 55.81 8.99
C GLU A 77 -5.80 55.65 9.93
N GLY A 78 -6.10 54.43 10.40
CA GLY A 78 -7.22 54.14 11.31
C GLY A 78 -8.57 53.95 10.61
N THR A 79 -8.67 54.22 9.31
CA THR A 79 -9.89 54.00 8.51
C THR A 79 -10.15 52.51 8.32
N GLN A 80 -11.38 52.06 8.59
CA GLN A 80 -11.80 50.68 8.41
C GLN A 80 -12.25 50.46 6.96
N MET A 81 -11.39 49.82 6.17
CA MET A 81 -11.70 49.39 4.81
C MET A 81 -12.58 48.15 4.84
N LYS A 82 -13.61 48.13 3.99
CA LYS A 82 -14.59 47.04 3.86
C LYS A 82 -14.54 46.51 2.44
N ILE A 83 -14.07 45.28 2.27
CA ILE A 83 -13.97 44.63 0.95
C ILE A 83 -14.97 43.49 0.89
N ALA A 84 -15.95 43.60 0.01
CA ALA A 84 -16.87 42.52 -0.33
C ALA A 84 -16.29 41.64 -1.43
N GLU A 85 -16.35 40.33 -1.23
CA GLU A 85 -15.90 39.30 -2.16
C GLU A 85 -17.02 38.29 -2.39
N PHE A 86 -17.40 38.09 -3.65
CA PHE A 86 -18.38 37.08 -4.05
C PHE A 86 -18.18 36.67 -5.50
N HIS A 87 -18.91 35.63 -5.94
CA HIS A 87 -18.90 35.18 -7.32
C HIS A 87 -20.26 35.51 -7.95
N PRO A 88 -20.34 36.38 -8.98
CA PRO A 88 -21.59 36.72 -9.63
C PRO A 88 -22.14 35.56 -10.47
N TYR A 89 -21.29 34.60 -10.83
CA TYR A 89 -21.63 33.45 -11.66
C TYR A 89 -22.28 32.30 -10.86
N PRO A 90 -23.23 31.55 -11.45
CA PRO A 90 -23.85 30.39 -10.80
C PRO A 90 -22.84 29.44 -10.17
N SER A 91 -23.16 28.90 -8.99
CA SER A 91 -22.32 27.91 -8.29
C SER A 91 -22.06 26.67 -9.15
N PHE A 92 -22.95 26.34 -10.07
CA PHE A 92 -22.75 25.28 -11.04
C PHE A 92 -21.47 25.48 -11.86
N PHE A 93 -21.20 26.69 -12.36
CA PHE A 93 -19.98 27.00 -13.14
C PHE A 93 -18.73 26.88 -12.28
N ILE A 94 -18.78 27.44 -11.06
CA ILE A 94 -17.68 27.38 -10.09
C ILE A 94 -17.33 25.93 -9.76
N ASN A 95 -18.34 25.10 -9.48
CA ASN A 95 -18.16 23.70 -9.15
C ASN A 95 -17.66 22.90 -10.35
N LYS A 96 -18.15 23.19 -11.56
CA LYS A 96 -17.66 22.55 -12.80
C LYS A 96 -16.17 22.86 -13.01
N LEU A 97 -15.74 24.11 -12.79
CA LEU A 97 -14.32 24.46 -12.87
C LEU A 97 -13.47 23.79 -11.78
N LYS A 98 -13.95 23.74 -10.53
CA LYS A 98 -13.27 23.05 -9.42
C LYS A 98 -13.08 21.57 -9.72
N GLU A 99 -14.12 20.92 -10.24
CA GLU A 99 -14.08 19.52 -10.61
C GLU A 99 -13.10 19.28 -11.77
N LEU A 100 -13.12 20.12 -12.81
CA LEU A 100 -12.13 20.05 -13.90
C LEU A 100 -10.70 20.22 -13.38
N ARG A 101 -10.47 21.19 -12.50
CA ARG A 101 -9.17 21.42 -11.86
C ARG A 101 -8.71 20.20 -11.06
N LYS A 102 -9.60 19.59 -10.28
CA LYS A 102 -9.33 18.36 -9.53
C LYS A 102 -8.93 17.23 -10.47
N GLN A 103 -9.69 17.01 -11.53
CA GLN A 103 -9.42 15.98 -12.54
C GLN A 103 -8.05 16.20 -13.20
N ILE A 104 -7.67 17.44 -13.50
CA ILE A 104 -6.36 17.75 -14.08
C ILE A 104 -5.24 17.35 -13.11
N TYR A 105 -5.34 17.69 -11.83
CA TYR A 105 -4.32 17.27 -10.85
C TYR A 105 -4.28 15.75 -10.65
N GLU A 106 -5.42 15.06 -10.72
CA GLU A 106 -5.49 13.59 -10.70
C GLU A 106 -4.80 12.98 -11.93
N LEU A 107 -4.99 13.55 -13.13
CA LEU A 107 -4.28 13.16 -14.34
C LEU A 107 -2.77 13.34 -14.17
N LEU A 108 -2.32 14.50 -13.67
CA LEU A 108 -0.89 14.73 -13.44
C LEU A 108 -0.29 13.72 -12.47
N ASN A 109 -0.98 13.40 -11.38
CA ASN A 109 -0.51 12.38 -10.44
C ASN A 109 -0.55 10.95 -11.02
N THR A 110 -1.38 10.70 -12.04
CA THR A 110 -1.49 9.39 -12.71
C THR A 110 -0.38 9.19 -13.74
N TYR A 111 -0.10 10.22 -14.55
CA TYR A 111 0.82 10.11 -15.69
C TYR A 111 2.25 10.61 -15.39
N CYS A 112 2.45 11.37 -14.31
CA CYS A 112 3.75 11.95 -13.97
C CYS A 112 4.30 11.40 -12.65
N LEU A 113 5.62 11.34 -12.57
CA LEU A 113 6.35 11.14 -11.32
C LEU A 113 6.53 12.48 -10.62
N ILE A 114 6.30 12.54 -9.31
CA ILE A 114 6.55 13.74 -8.51
C ILE A 114 8.02 13.71 -8.08
N LEU A 115 8.84 14.62 -8.61
CA LEU A 115 10.28 14.69 -8.29
C LEU A 115 10.55 15.48 -7.00
N SER A 116 9.75 16.51 -6.75
CA SER A 116 9.92 17.37 -5.58
C SER A 116 8.58 17.98 -5.18
N GLU A 117 8.37 18.10 -3.88
CA GLU A 117 7.27 18.85 -3.30
C GLU A 117 7.85 19.99 -2.46
N GLN A 118 7.58 21.22 -2.88
CA GLN A 118 7.94 22.42 -2.14
C GLN A 118 6.70 22.99 -1.47
N ARG A 119 6.74 23.05 -0.13
CA ARG A 119 5.68 23.69 0.64
C ARG A 119 6.02 25.16 0.86
N VAL A 120 5.28 26.04 0.18
CA VAL A 120 5.38 27.50 0.36
C VAL A 120 4.15 27.96 1.14
N GLY A 121 4.31 28.09 2.46
CA GLY A 121 3.22 28.40 3.38
C GLY A 121 2.13 27.33 3.39
N ARG A 122 0.93 27.68 2.92
CA ARG A 122 -0.21 26.73 2.77
C ARG A 122 -0.26 26.06 1.39
N MET A 123 0.55 26.50 0.43
CA MET A 123 0.56 25.96 -0.93
C MET A 123 1.62 24.86 -1.07
N ILE A 124 1.27 23.77 -1.74
CA ILE A 124 2.20 22.70 -2.10
C ILE A 124 2.44 22.83 -3.61
N ARG A 125 3.66 23.19 -3.99
CA ARG A 125 4.09 23.20 -5.39
C ARG A 125 4.79 21.88 -5.67
N LYS A 126 4.30 21.14 -6.67
CA LYS A 126 4.90 19.88 -7.09
C LYS A 126 5.65 20.07 -8.40
N VAL A 127 6.83 19.46 -8.51
CA VAL A 127 7.59 19.36 -9.75
C VAL A 127 7.31 17.99 -10.35
N TYR A 128 6.72 17.98 -11.55
CA TYR A 128 6.30 16.76 -12.24
C TYR A 128 7.32 16.37 -13.31
N PHE A 129 7.63 15.08 -13.39
CA PHE A 129 8.36 14.46 -14.49
C PHE A 129 7.43 13.53 -15.26
N LEU A 130 7.33 13.76 -16.57
CA LEU A 130 6.54 12.96 -17.48
C LEU A 130 7.46 12.08 -18.33
N PRO A 131 7.35 10.75 -18.21
CA PRO A 131 8.03 9.82 -19.10
C PRO A 131 7.62 10.05 -20.56
N MET A 132 8.59 9.99 -21.48
CA MET A 132 8.36 10.27 -22.91
C MET A 132 7.26 9.39 -23.53
N SER A 133 7.14 8.14 -23.08
CA SER A 133 6.10 7.20 -23.54
C SER A 133 4.67 7.62 -23.17
N LEU A 134 4.48 8.40 -22.11
CA LEU A 134 3.17 8.81 -21.60
C LEU A 134 2.73 10.19 -22.10
N VAL A 135 3.58 10.89 -22.85
CA VAL A 135 3.29 12.25 -23.36
C VAL A 135 2.03 12.30 -24.23
N PRO A 136 1.86 11.45 -25.25
CA PRO A 136 0.68 11.54 -26.11
C PRO A 136 -0.62 11.32 -25.34
N GLN A 137 -0.59 10.45 -24.33
CA GLN A 137 -1.75 10.13 -23.50
C GLN A 137 -2.12 11.31 -22.62
N LEU A 138 -1.17 11.90 -21.89
CA LEU A 138 -1.45 13.07 -21.05
C LEU A 138 -1.97 14.24 -21.88
N MET A 139 -1.32 14.55 -23.01
CA MET A 139 -1.73 15.67 -23.87
C MET A 139 -3.14 15.48 -24.41
N ASN A 140 -3.48 14.27 -24.87
CA ASN A 140 -4.84 13.97 -25.32
C ASN A 140 -5.88 14.11 -24.19
N GLU A 141 -5.58 13.64 -22.98
CA GLU A 141 -6.48 13.80 -21.83
C GLU A 141 -6.66 15.28 -21.48
N ILE A 142 -5.59 16.08 -21.50
CA ILE A 142 -5.63 17.53 -21.27
C ILE A 142 -6.47 18.24 -22.34
N ASP A 143 -6.31 17.89 -23.62
CA ASP A 143 -7.11 18.45 -24.71
C ASP A 143 -8.60 18.17 -24.54
N GLN A 144 -8.97 16.98 -24.07
CA GLN A 144 -10.37 16.68 -23.74
C GLN A 144 -10.90 17.57 -22.59
N ARG A 145 -10.06 17.94 -21.62
CA ARG A 145 -10.48 18.85 -20.52
C ARG A 145 -10.55 20.28 -21.01
N ASN A 146 -9.67 20.68 -21.92
CA ASN A 146 -9.73 21.96 -22.61
C ASN A 146 -11.01 22.11 -23.44
N LYS A 147 -11.50 21.04 -24.09
CA LYS A 147 -12.82 21.05 -24.73
C LYS A 147 -13.95 21.33 -23.73
N LYS A 148 -13.94 20.67 -22.57
CA LYS A 148 -14.93 20.93 -21.49
C LYS A 148 -14.82 22.34 -20.91
N LEU A 149 -13.61 22.93 -20.88
CA LEU A 149 -13.41 24.33 -20.50
C LEU A 149 -13.99 25.28 -21.56
N ALA A 150 -13.83 24.96 -22.85
CA ALA A 150 -14.43 25.75 -23.93
C ALA A 150 -15.96 25.72 -23.85
N GLU A 151 -16.58 24.55 -23.58
CA GLU A 151 -18.02 24.44 -23.32
C GLU A 151 -18.43 25.28 -22.09
N LEU A 152 -17.62 25.31 -21.03
CA LEU A 152 -17.89 26.14 -19.86
C LEU A 152 -17.81 27.64 -20.20
N ASN A 153 -16.82 28.07 -20.99
CA ASN A 153 -16.72 29.46 -21.46
C ASN A 153 -17.93 29.86 -22.29
N GLN A 154 -18.46 28.97 -23.14
CA GLN A 154 -19.70 29.23 -23.89
C GLN A 154 -20.88 29.46 -22.94
N LEU A 155 -21.06 28.58 -21.93
CA LEU A 155 -22.11 28.76 -20.92
C LEU A 155 -21.95 30.06 -20.12
N ILE A 156 -20.71 30.48 -19.84
CA ILE A 156 -20.42 31.74 -19.16
C ILE A 156 -20.83 32.91 -20.06
N GLN A 157 -20.44 32.90 -21.34
CA GLN A 157 -20.81 33.94 -22.30
C GLN A 157 -22.33 34.04 -22.48
N GLU A 158 -23.03 32.91 -22.55
CA GLU A 158 -24.49 32.87 -22.60
C GLU A 158 -25.09 33.47 -21.31
N TYR A 159 -24.56 33.13 -20.14
CA TYR A 159 -25.01 33.68 -18.87
C TYR A 159 -24.81 35.19 -18.77
N GLU A 160 -23.68 35.70 -19.26
CA GLU A 160 -23.37 37.14 -19.28
C GLU A 160 -24.39 37.95 -20.10
N GLN A 161 -25.15 37.30 -21.00
CA GLN A 161 -26.22 37.91 -21.78
C GLN A 161 -27.60 37.83 -21.12
N THR A 162 -27.73 37.16 -19.96
CA THR A 162 -29.02 36.96 -19.29
C THR A 162 -29.42 38.15 -18.42
N ASP A 163 -30.73 38.30 -18.18
CA ASP A 163 -31.29 39.31 -17.28
C ASP A 163 -30.71 39.21 -15.86
N PHE A 164 -30.36 38.00 -15.40
CA PHE A 164 -29.70 37.81 -14.10
C PHE A 164 -28.35 38.53 -14.01
N PHE A 165 -27.56 38.47 -15.08
CA PHE A 165 -26.25 39.13 -15.09
C PHE A 165 -26.39 40.65 -15.19
N MET A 166 -27.39 41.13 -15.94
CA MET A 166 -27.76 42.54 -15.97
C MET A 166 -28.21 43.04 -14.60
N GLU A 167 -28.94 42.22 -13.84
CA GLU A 167 -29.37 42.53 -12.48
C GLU A 167 -28.17 42.62 -11.50
N VAL A 168 -27.16 41.75 -11.65
CA VAL A 168 -25.89 41.88 -10.93
C VAL A 168 -25.25 43.23 -11.22
N HIS A 169 -25.14 43.63 -12.49
CA HIS A 169 -24.61 44.94 -12.88
C HIS A 169 -25.42 46.09 -12.28
N ARG A 170 -26.75 45.97 -12.20
CA ARG A 170 -27.62 46.97 -11.56
C ARG A 170 -27.30 47.12 -10.07
N LEU A 171 -27.13 46.02 -9.35
CA LEU A 171 -26.74 46.05 -7.93
C LEU A 171 -25.35 46.65 -7.72
N LEU A 172 -24.41 46.44 -8.63
CA LEU A 172 -23.09 47.06 -8.59
C LEU A 172 -23.14 48.56 -8.84
N LYS A 173 -23.97 48.99 -9.79
CA LYS A 173 -24.16 50.41 -10.08
C LYS A 173 -24.78 51.17 -8.91
N LYS A 174 -25.67 50.54 -8.12
CA LYS A 174 -26.25 51.14 -6.89
C LYS A 174 -25.19 51.61 -5.89
N ILE A 175 -24.03 50.95 -5.84
CA ILE A 175 -22.93 51.28 -4.92
C ILE A 175 -21.80 52.08 -5.60
N GLY A 176 -22.05 52.61 -6.80
CA GLY A 176 -21.09 53.43 -7.54
C GLY A 176 -19.98 52.64 -8.25
N VAL A 177 -20.15 51.33 -8.43
CA VAL A 177 -19.15 50.48 -9.10
C VAL A 177 -19.55 50.29 -10.55
N GLU A 178 -18.92 51.07 -11.44
CA GLU A 178 -19.03 50.91 -12.88
C GLU A 178 -17.84 50.09 -13.39
N ARG A 179 -17.98 48.76 -13.31
CA ARG A 179 -16.98 47.82 -13.84
C ARG A 179 -17.64 46.87 -14.82
N THR A 180 -17.09 46.78 -16.01
CA THR A 180 -17.44 45.71 -16.95
C THR A 180 -16.91 44.40 -16.38
N ILE A 181 -17.80 43.46 -16.13
CA ILE A 181 -17.46 42.12 -15.64
C ILE A 181 -17.53 41.21 -16.85
N HIS A 182 -16.39 40.67 -17.22
CA HIS A 182 -16.27 39.65 -18.24
C HIS A 182 -15.23 38.64 -17.76
N VAL A 183 -15.56 37.36 -17.83
CA VAL A 183 -14.64 36.29 -17.43
C VAL A 183 -14.42 35.33 -18.57
N GLU A 184 -13.15 35.19 -18.94
CA GLU A 184 -12.68 34.13 -19.81
C GLU A 184 -11.78 33.18 -19.00
N ILE A 185 -12.11 31.89 -19.02
CA ILE A 185 -11.30 30.86 -18.38
C ILE A 185 -10.28 30.38 -19.41
N PRO A 186 -8.97 30.63 -19.21
CA PRO A 186 -7.96 30.19 -20.16
C PRO A 186 -7.88 28.65 -20.19
N PRO A 187 -7.46 28.06 -21.33
CA PRO A 187 -7.20 26.63 -21.39
C PRO A 187 -6.07 26.24 -20.44
N VAL A 188 -6.07 24.98 -20.01
CA VAL A 188 -4.94 24.38 -19.31
C VAL A 188 -3.74 24.36 -20.23
N ARG A 189 -2.62 24.88 -19.74
CA ARG A 189 -1.35 24.89 -20.47
C ARG A 189 -0.38 23.94 -19.81
N VAL A 190 0.18 23.05 -20.61
CA VAL A 190 1.19 22.09 -20.21
C VAL A 190 2.43 22.43 -21.00
N ALA A 191 3.46 22.94 -20.33
CA ALA A 191 4.74 23.29 -20.94
C ALA A 191 5.76 22.20 -20.61
N PRO A 192 6.01 21.24 -21.53
CA PRO A 192 7.04 20.23 -21.34
C PRO A 192 8.42 20.85 -21.57
N VAL A 193 9.25 20.87 -20.54
CA VAL A 193 10.67 21.21 -20.63
C VAL A 193 11.46 19.91 -20.77
N PRO A 194 12.15 19.67 -21.90
CA PRO A 194 12.88 18.43 -22.11
C PRO A 194 13.96 18.28 -21.04
N LEU A 195 13.92 17.17 -20.31
CA LEU A 195 14.94 16.82 -19.35
C LEU A 195 15.78 15.69 -19.94
N SER A 196 16.78 16.04 -20.74
CA SER A 196 17.84 15.10 -21.11
C SER A 196 18.91 15.13 -20.03
N LEU A 197 18.79 14.27 -19.02
CA LEU A 197 19.86 14.10 -18.05
C LEU A 197 21.05 13.42 -18.73
N SER A 198 21.98 14.21 -19.24
CA SER A 198 23.29 13.71 -19.64
C SER A 198 24.13 13.44 -18.39
N ARG A 199 24.85 12.31 -18.43
CA ARG A 199 25.60 11.67 -17.34
C ARG A 199 26.47 12.61 -16.48
N ARG A 200 27.04 13.67 -17.05
CA ARG A 200 27.94 14.61 -16.34
C ARG A 200 27.26 15.40 -15.22
N PHE A 201 26.00 15.80 -15.40
CA PHE A 201 25.29 16.63 -14.41
C PHE A 201 24.83 15.80 -13.19
N PHE A 202 24.56 14.50 -13.41
CA PHE A 202 24.15 13.57 -12.35
C PHE A 202 25.33 13.09 -11.51
N GLU A 203 26.53 12.96 -12.11
CA GLU A 203 27.76 12.54 -11.41
C GLU A 203 28.21 13.60 -10.38
N GLU A 204 28.17 14.89 -10.70
CA GLU A 204 28.57 15.96 -9.76
C GLU A 204 27.58 16.12 -8.58
N TYR A 205 26.27 15.98 -8.82
CA TYR A 205 25.25 16.13 -7.76
C TYR A 205 25.14 14.87 -6.88
N LEU A 206 25.25 13.67 -7.47
CA LEU A 206 25.25 12.42 -6.71
C LEU A 206 26.53 12.23 -5.89
N GLU A 207 27.69 12.70 -6.32
CA GLU A 207 28.92 12.50 -5.55
C GLU A 207 28.91 13.22 -4.19
N GLU A 208 28.26 14.39 -4.10
CA GLU A 208 28.14 15.12 -2.84
C GLU A 208 27.01 14.60 -1.93
N GLU A 209 25.82 14.30 -2.48
CA GLU A 209 24.71 13.78 -1.67
C GLU A 209 24.85 12.29 -1.35
N ALA A 210 25.37 11.45 -2.25
CA ALA A 210 25.56 10.02 -2.00
C ALA A 210 26.65 9.76 -0.98
N LYS A 211 27.71 10.59 -0.88
CA LYS A 211 28.73 10.46 0.19
C LYS A 211 28.14 10.69 1.59
N LYS A 212 27.12 11.55 1.72
CA LYS A 212 26.44 11.79 3.00
C LYS A 212 25.39 10.71 3.29
N ALA A 213 24.60 10.33 2.30
CA ALA A 213 23.54 9.32 2.47
C ALA A 213 24.08 7.88 2.60
N LEU A 214 25.18 7.51 1.93
CA LEU A 214 25.78 6.18 2.04
C LEU A 214 26.36 5.90 3.42
N LYS A 215 26.91 6.92 4.10
CA LYS A 215 27.39 6.77 5.49
C LYS A 215 26.23 6.47 6.45
N GLU A 216 25.11 7.18 6.34
CA GLU A 216 23.94 6.93 7.18
C GLU A 216 23.22 5.61 6.86
N ILE A 217 23.23 5.19 5.58
CA ILE A 217 22.59 3.94 5.15
C ILE A 217 23.44 2.71 5.54
N ASP A 218 24.77 2.76 5.45
CA ASP A 218 25.62 1.63 5.82
C ASP A 218 25.60 1.35 7.34
N GLU A 219 25.50 2.38 8.17
CA GLU A 219 25.34 2.24 9.63
C GLU A 219 23.99 1.60 9.99
N LYS A 220 22.90 2.03 9.35
CA LYS A 220 21.55 1.46 9.55
C LYS A 220 21.41 0.06 8.98
N LYS A 221 22.08 -0.25 7.86
CA LYS A 221 22.03 -1.56 7.20
C LYS A 221 22.79 -2.63 7.97
N LYS A 222 23.94 -2.29 8.57
CA LYS A 222 24.67 -3.22 9.47
C LYS A 222 23.81 -3.61 10.67
N HIS A 223 23.20 -2.61 11.32
CA HIS A 223 22.37 -2.88 12.49
C HIS A 223 21.07 -3.65 12.16
N GLY A 224 20.46 -3.36 11.01
CA GLY A 224 19.30 -4.10 10.53
C GLY A 224 19.59 -5.55 10.15
N LEU A 225 20.76 -5.84 9.56
CA LEU A 225 21.14 -7.20 9.17
C LEU A 225 21.47 -8.09 10.37
N GLU A 226 22.10 -7.55 11.41
CA GLU A 226 22.40 -8.28 12.65
C GLU A 226 21.11 -8.71 13.36
N LEU A 227 20.12 -7.82 13.47
CA LEU A 227 18.83 -8.12 14.08
C LEU A 227 18.04 -9.17 13.27
N LEU A 228 18.08 -9.08 11.94
CA LEU A 228 17.40 -10.04 11.05
C LEU A 228 18.04 -11.43 11.13
N HIS A 229 19.37 -11.50 11.27
CA HIS A 229 20.08 -12.77 11.42
C HIS A 229 19.74 -13.46 12.75
N GLN A 230 19.69 -12.68 13.85
CA GLN A 230 19.28 -13.19 15.16
C GLN A 230 17.83 -13.70 15.16
N GLU A 231 16.92 -12.99 14.50
CA GLU A 231 15.51 -13.39 14.40
C GLU A 231 15.33 -14.68 13.57
N LEU A 232 16.09 -14.81 12.48
CA LEU A 232 16.08 -16.01 11.63
C LEU A 232 16.67 -17.24 12.35
N GLU A 233 17.78 -17.08 13.08
CA GLU A 233 18.34 -18.17 13.87
C GLU A 233 17.39 -18.62 14.98
N ARG A 234 16.72 -17.69 15.65
CA ARG A 234 15.72 -17.99 16.68
C ARG A 234 14.56 -18.81 16.11
N ARG A 235 13.98 -18.37 14.98
CA ARG A 235 12.89 -19.10 14.31
C ARG A 235 13.32 -20.46 13.76
N ARG A 236 14.57 -20.58 13.28
CA ARG A 236 15.12 -21.87 12.83
C ARG A 236 15.22 -22.86 13.99
N LYS A 237 15.70 -22.41 15.16
CA LYS A 237 15.79 -23.25 16.37
C LYS A 237 14.40 -23.70 16.84
N GLU A 238 13.45 -22.77 16.94
CA GLU A 238 12.05 -23.06 17.32
C GLU A 238 11.40 -24.09 16.37
N MET A 239 11.63 -23.97 15.07
CA MET A 239 11.07 -24.87 14.06
C MET A 239 11.68 -26.28 14.13
N ILE A 240 13.00 -26.39 14.31
CA ILE A 240 13.68 -27.69 14.46
C ILE A 240 13.21 -28.40 15.73
N GLU A 241 13.04 -27.66 16.83
CA GLU A 241 12.58 -28.22 18.10
C GLU A 241 11.13 -28.75 18.00
N ALA A 242 10.24 -28.02 17.31
CA ALA A 242 8.87 -28.47 17.05
C ALA A 242 8.81 -29.73 16.17
N ILE A 243 9.65 -29.80 15.12
CA ILE A 243 9.75 -30.98 14.26
C ILE A 243 10.25 -32.19 15.06
N ASN A 244 11.26 -31.99 15.92
CA ASN A 244 11.82 -33.04 16.77
C ASN A 244 10.80 -33.60 17.76
N GLN A 245 10.03 -32.74 18.42
CA GLN A 245 9.00 -33.18 19.35
C GLN A 245 7.92 -34.01 18.63
N ASN A 246 7.52 -33.61 17.43
CA ASN A 246 6.52 -34.32 16.63
C ASN A 246 7.04 -35.69 16.16
N LEU A 247 8.29 -35.77 15.68
CA LEU A 247 8.93 -37.04 15.29
C LEU A 247 9.08 -37.98 16.48
N LYS A 248 9.50 -37.45 17.64
CA LYS A 248 9.64 -38.19 18.90
C LYS A 248 8.34 -38.82 19.35
N GLN A 249 7.26 -38.04 19.37
CA GLN A 249 5.95 -38.53 19.77
C GLN A 249 5.47 -39.67 18.87
N LYS A 250 5.57 -39.49 17.54
CA LYS A 250 5.19 -40.51 16.57
C LYS A 250 6.05 -41.77 16.68
N PHE A 251 7.36 -41.64 16.85
CA PHE A 251 8.24 -42.80 16.97
C PHE A 251 7.91 -43.65 18.21
N VAL A 252 7.62 -43.02 19.35
CA VAL A 252 7.16 -43.72 20.56
C VAL A 252 5.85 -44.47 20.32
N GLU A 253 4.89 -43.88 19.60
CA GLU A 253 3.65 -44.56 19.22
C GLU A 253 3.91 -45.82 18.38
N PHE A 254 4.87 -45.78 17.44
CA PHE A 254 5.23 -46.95 16.63
C PHE A 254 6.00 -48.01 17.39
N VAL A 255 6.91 -47.64 18.31
CA VAL A 255 7.61 -48.59 19.18
C VAL A 255 6.60 -49.32 20.09
N GLN A 256 5.62 -48.60 20.66
CA GLN A 256 4.56 -49.24 21.46
C GLN A 256 3.68 -50.16 20.62
N ALA A 257 3.39 -49.79 19.37
CA ALA A 257 2.67 -50.66 18.45
C ALA A 257 3.48 -51.91 18.08
N ALA A 258 4.80 -51.78 17.92
CA ALA A 258 5.71 -52.91 17.71
C ALA A 258 5.77 -53.83 18.94
N GLU A 259 5.89 -53.26 20.15
CA GLU A 259 5.87 -54.01 21.41
C GLU A 259 4.60 -54.86 21.53
N GLN A 260 3.43 -54.27 21.28
CA GLN A 260 2.15 -54.99 21.31
C GLN A 260 2.08 -56.08 20.23
N ALA A 261 2.62 -55.83 19.04
CA ALA A 261 2.63 -56.79 17.95
C ALA A 261 3.57 -57.98 18.22
N VAL A 262 4.77 -57.73 18.76
CA VAL A 262 5.73 -58.77 19.16
C VAL A 262 5.17 -59.61 20.30
N ALA A 263 4.60 -58.99 21.35
CA ALA A 263 4.01 -59.71 22.47
C ALA A 263 2.84 -60.61 22.03
N GLN A 264 1.98 -60.14 21.11
CA GLN A 264 0.89 -60.96 20.56
C GLN A 264 1.39 -62.07 19.65
N PHE A 265 2.46 -61.82 18.88
CA PHE A 265 3.07 -62.82 18.00
C PHE A 265 3.71 -63.96 18.81
N LEU A 266 4.48 -63.64 19.86
CA LEU A 266 5.09 -64.63 20.75
C LEU A 266 4.06 -65.46 21.53
N ALA A 267 2.92 -64.87 21.91
CA ALA A 267 1.87 -65.57 22.66
C ALA A 267 0.90 -66.41 21.79
N SER A 268 0.71 -66.08 20.50
CA SER A 268 -0.38 -66.66 19.69
C SER A 268 -0.01 -67.06 18.26
N GLY A 269 1.21 -66.77 17.79
CA GLY A 269 1.70 -67.12 16.46
C GLY A 269 1.03 -66.40 15.28
N LYS A 270 0.17 -65.40 15.51
CA LYS A 270 -0.54 -64.65 14.46
C LYS A 270 -0.08 -63.20 14.38
N SER A 271 0.40 -62.77 13.21
CA SER A 271 0.76 -61.37 12.93
C SER A 271 -0.38 -60.57 12.28
N ARG A 272 -0.54 -59.29 12.64
CA ARG A 272 -1.51 -58.36 12.00
C ARG A 272 -0.81 -57.53 10.92
N LYS A 273 -1.11 -57.82 9.65
CA LYS A 273 -0.70 -57.01 8.49
C LYS A 273 -1.53 -55.71 8.40
N ARG A 274 -1.06 -54.58 8.97
CA ARG A 274 -1.54 -53.22 8.58
C ARG A 274 -0.81 -52.00 9.18
N ILE A 275 0.51 -52.04 9.39
CA ILE A 275 1.26 -50.88 9.95
C ILE A 275 2.31 -50.30 8.96
N SER A 276 2.80 -51.07 7.99
CA SER A 276 3.92 -50.69 7.10
C SER A 276 3.71 -49.41 6.28
N LYS A 277 2.58 -49.25 5.57
CA LYS A 277 2.32 -48.09 4.70
C LYS A 277 2.29 -46.72 5.40
N LYS A 278 1.93 -46.67 6.69
CA LYS A 278 1.95 -45.41 7.47
C LYS A 278 3.35 -45.10 7.99
N PHE A 279 4.16 -46.13 8.22
CA PHE A 279 5.52 -46.03 8.72
C PHE A 279 6.50 -45.58 7.62
N GLU A 280 6.35 -46.07 6.38
CA GLU A 280 7.17 -45.66 5.22
C GLU A 280 7.18 -44.14 4.99
N LYS A 281 6.02 -43.47 5.15
CA LYS A 281 5.93 -42.00 5.05
C LYS A 281 6.68 -41.26 6.15
N LEU A 282 6.84 -41.89 7.32
CA LEU A 282 7.59 -41.35 8.45
C LEU A 282 9.09 -41.56 8.31
N VAL A 283 9.52 -42.69 7.74
CA VAL A 283 10.92 -42.94 7.37
C VAL A 283 11.43 -41.86 6.41
N GLN A 284 10.65 -41.54 5.36
CA GLN A 284 10.99 -40.45 4.42
C GLN A 284 11.08 -39.06 5.07
N LEU A 285 10.27 -38.80 6.11
CA LEU A 285 10.35 -37.55 6.87
C LEU A 285 11.56 -37.53 7.81
N ALA A 286 11.91 -38.67 8.40
CA ALA A 286 13.09 -38.82 9.27
C ALA A 286 14.41 -38.72 8.50
N GLU A 287 14.46 -39.18 7.25
CA GLU A 287 15.61 -39.01 6.35
C GLU A 287 15.97 -37.53 6.12
N ASN A 288 14.96 -36.67 5.94
CA ASN A 288 15.17 -35.23 5.72
C ASN A 288 15.64 -34.47 6.97
N VAL A 289 15.57 -35.08 8.15
CA VAL A 289 15.95 -34.49 9.45
C VAL A 289 17.20 -35.16 10.05
N GLY A 290 17.78 -36.16 9.36
CA GLY A 290 19.02 -36.84 9.78
C GLY A 290 18.84 -37.94 10.82
N ALA A 291 17.61 -38.40 11.08
CA ALA A 291 17.30 -39.42 12.10
C ALA A 291 16.99 -40.79 11.46
N LYS A 292 17.78 -41.21 10.47
CA LYS A 292 17.46 -42.35 9.59
C LYS A 292 17.60 -43.72 10.28
N GLU A 293 18.62 -43.89 11.11
CA GLU A 293 19.02 -45.21 11.62
C GLU A 293 17.98 -45.86 12.55
N PRO A 294 17.41 -45.18 13.55
CA PRO A 294 16.42 -45.79 14.45
C PRO A 294 15.10 -46.15 13.75
N PHE A 295 14.74 -45.39 12.70
CA PHE A 295 13.53 -45.64 11.92
C PHE A 295 13.70 -46.85 10.99
N ASN A 296 14.88 -47.04 10.42
CA ASN A 296 15.19 -48.22 9.62
C ASN A 296 15.22 -49.49 10.47
N ALA A 297 15.86 -49.46 11.65
CA ALA A 297 15.88 -50.61 12.55
C ALA A 297 14.47 -51.00 13.02
N LEU A 298 13.60 -50.03 13.29
CA LEU A 298 12.19 -50.31 13.62
C LEU A 298 11.40 -50.84 12.40
N GLN A 299 11.77 -50.45 11.17
CA GLN A 299 11.20 -51.03 9.96
C GLN A 299 11.53 -52.51 9.83
N GLU A 300 12.77 -52.90 10.12
CA GLU A 300 13.23 -54.29 10.10
C GLU A 300 12.41 -55.16 11.06
N VAL A 301 12.06 -54.63 12.25
CA VAL A 301 11.17 -55.32 13.19
C VAL A 301 9.79 -55.58 12.58
N PHE A 302 9.20 -54.58 11.90
CA PHE A 302 7.91 -54.77 11.24
C PHE A 302 7.99 -55.78 10.07
N VAL A 303 9.07 -55.78 9.30
CA VAL A 303 9.29 -56.73 8.20
C VAL A 303 9.46 -58.16 8.72
N ALA A 304 10.25 -58.35 9.79
CA ALA A 304 10.43 -59.65 10.43
C ALA A 304 9.11 -60.22 10.98
N LEU A 305 8.28 -59.36 11.59
CA LEU A 305 6.93 -59.72 12.04
C LEU A 305 5.98 -60.10 10.89
N GLU A 306 6.10 -59.47 9.72
CA GLU A 306 5.31 -59.82 8.54
C GLU A 306 5.73 -61.17 7.93
N ASN A 307 7.01 -61.52 8.04
CA ASN A 307 7.59 -62.78 7.55
C ASN A 307 7.43 -63.96 8.53
N GLN A 308 6.92 -63.73 9.74
CA GLN A 308 6.69 -64.75 10.78
C GLN A 308 7.93 -65.52 11.22
N ASP A 309 9.10 -64.88 11.18
CA ASP A 309 10.38 -65.46 11.56
C ASP A 309 10.78 -65.01 12.97
N VAL A 310 10.81 -65.94 13.92
CA VAL A 310 11.06 -65.67 15.34
C VAL A 310 12.51 -65.23 15.59
N GLU A 311 13.48 -65.83 14.89
CA GLU A 311 14.91 -65.49 15.03
C GLU A 311 15.20 -64.13 14.40
N ALA A 312 14.60 -63.85 13.23
CA ALA A 312 14.72 -62.53 12.59
C ALA A 312 14.06 -61.40 13.41
N VAL A 313 12.97 -61.67 14.13
CA VAL A 313 12.36 -60.68 15.03
C VAL A 313 13.27 -60.36 16.21
N ALA A 314 13.90 -61.37 16.81
CA ALA A 314 14.84 -61.16 17.92
C ALA A 314 16.05 -60.33 17.48
N SER A 315 16.65 -60.66 16.33
CA SER A 315 17.79 -59.92 15.77
C SER A 315 17.43 -58.48 15.37
N ALA A 316 16.25 -58.26 14.78
CA ALA A 316 15.81 -56.91 14.41
C ALA A 316 15.53 -56.02 15.64
N VAL A 317 15.00 -56.59 16.72
CA VAL A 317 14.81 -55.87 17.98
C VAL A 317 16.16 -55.53 18.61
N GLU A 318 17.12 -56.46 18.61
CA GLU A 318 18.48 -56.21 19.09
C GLU A 318 19.16 -55.06 18.31
N ASN A 319 19.06 -55.05 16.99
CA ASN A 319 19.57 -53.96 16.13
C ASN A 319 18.94 -52.60 16.48
N LEU A 320 17.64 -52.55 16.74
CA LEU A 320 16.95 -51.33 17.17
C LEU A 320 17.46 -50.84 18.54
N THR A 321 17.66 -51.77 19.47
CA THR A 321 18.12 -51.48 20.83
C THR A 321 19.56 -50.94 20.81
N ASN A 322 20.42 -51.52 19.98
CA ASN A 322 21.79 -51.08 19.72
C ASN A 322 21.84 -49.71 19.04
N SER A 323 20.99 -49.46 18.04
CA SER A 323 20.91 -48.15 17.35
C SER A 323 20.51 -46.98 18.26
N LEU A 324 19.98 -47.28 19.46
CA LEU A 324 19.55 -46.30 20.45
C LEU A 324 20.41 -46.34 21.72
N ASN A 325 21.52 -47.08 21.72
CA ASN A 325 22.43 -47.28 22.86
C ASN A 325 21.70 -47.70 24.16
N VAL A 326 20.71 -48.59 24.02
CA VAL A 326 19.97 -49.17 25.15
C VAL A 326 20.58 -50.57 25.45
N PRO A 327 20.81 -50.93 26.73
CA PRO A 327 21.32 -52.25 27.07
C PRO A 327 20.33 -53.35 26.66
N VAL A 328 20.83 -54.36 25.96
CA VAL A 328 20.06 -55.51 25.43
C VAL A 328 19.90 -56.57 26.52
N THR A 329 18.70 -57.15 26.62
CA THR A 329 18.37 -58.36 27.38
C THR A 329 17.94 -59.50 26.45
N ASP A 330 17.85 -60.73 26.98
CA ASP A 330 17.43 -61.90 26.21
C ASP A 330 15.93 -61.91 25.84
N ASP A 331 15.12 -60.98 26.39
CA ASP A 331 13.69 -60.84 26.09
C ASP A 331 13.43 -59.66 25.13
N PRO A 332 13.02 -59.92 23.86
CA PRO A 332 12.68 -58.89 22.89
C PRO A 332 11.59 -57.91 23.37
N VAL A 333 10.67 -58.35 24.24
CA VAL A 333 9.60 -57.49 24.78
C VAL A 333 10.15 -56.53 25.83
N GLU A 334 11.07 -56.98 26.68
CA GLU A 334 11.75 -56.10 27.65
C GLU A 334 12.64 -55.07 26.95
N ASN A 335 13.32 -55.45 25.86
CA ASN A 335 14.12 -54.55 25.03
C ASN A 335 13.27 -53.41 24.44
N LEU A 336 12.10 -53.73 23.86
CA LEU A 336 11.20 -52.71 23.31
C LEU A 336 10.61 -51.78 24.38
N LYS A 337 10.35 -52.30 25.58
CA LYS A 337 9.94 -51.48 26.75
C LYS A 337 11.05 -50.55 27.20
N ALA A 338 12.28 -51.03 27.25
CA ALA A 338 13.46 -50.22 27.60
C ALA A 338 13.65 -49.09 26.59
N VAL A 339 13.56 -49.40 25.29
CA VAL A 339 13.60 -48.42 24.19
C VAL A 339 12.50 -47.36 24.33
N SER A 340 11.24 -47.77 24.54
CA SER A 340 10.10 -46.86 24.76
C SER A 340 10.31 -45.92 25.95
N ASN A 341 10.90 -46.41 27.05
CA ASN A 341 11.17 -45.62 28.25
C ASN A 341 12.32 -44.62 28.08
N VAL A 342 13.39 -44.99 27.38
CA VAL A 342 14.52 -44.10 27.05
C VAL A 342 14.05 -42.98 26.11
N LEU A 343 13.24 -43.33 25.12
CA LEU A 343 12.66 -42.38 24.17
C LEU A 343 11.65 -41.43 24.81
N LYS A 344 11.02 -41.76 25.95
CA LYS A 344 10.21 -40.77 26.69
C LYS A 344 11.08 -39.68 27.32
N LYS A 345 12.30 -40.03 27.78
CA LYS A 345 13.17 -39.14 28.57
C LYS A 345 14.21 -38.36 27.74
N LYS A 346 14.70 -38.88 26.61
CA LYS A 346 15.76 -38.26 25.78
C LYS A 346 15.29 -37.81 24.38
N SER A 347 16.02 -36.93 23.70
CA SER A 347 15.72 -36.52 22.31
C SER A 347 16.26 -37.56 21.33
N LEU A 348 15.51 -37.88 20.27
CA LEU A 348 15.92 -38.82 19.22
C LEU A 348 17.22 -38.39 18.52
N LEU A 349 17.38 -37.09 18.25
CA LEU A 349 18.59 -36.58 17.60
C LEU A 349 19.82 -36.61 18.52
N LEU A 350 19.64 -36.46 19.83
CA LEU A 350 20.75 -36.55 20.80
C LEU A 350 21.18 -38.00 21.06
N LEU A 351 20.41 -38.99 20.56
CA LEU A 351 20.74 -40.41 20.65
C LEU A 351 21.46 -40.91 19.38
N THR A 352 21.41 -40.14 18.29
CA THR A 352 22.04 -40.45 16.99
C THR A 352 23.25 -39.55 16.69
N ILE A 353 23.67 -38.72 17.63
CA ILE A 353 24.88 -37.89 17.55
C ILE A 353 25.87 -38.50 18.54
N ASP A 354 27.03 -38.95 18.06
CA ASP A 354 28.18 -39.32 18.89
C ASP A 354 28.66 -38.15 19.77
#